data_AF-A0A2N9MG04-F1
#
_entry.id   AF-A0A2N9MG04-F1
#
_cell.length_a   1.000
_cell.length_b   1.000
_cell.length_c   1.000
_cell.angle_alpha   90.00
_cell.angle_beta   90.00
_cell.angle_gamma   90.00
#
_symmetry.space_group_name_H-M   'P 1'
#
loop_
_entity.id
_entity.type
_entity.pdbx_description
1 polymer ?
#
loop_
_entity_poly.entity_id
_entity_poly.type
_entity_poly.pdbx_seq_one_letter_code
_entity_poly.pdbx_strand_id
1 'polypeptide(L)'
;MATLPAFFKRTEALRQNQTEASTRPRAVRAERDPFQLRALPQEDVFFYCKKIDNSRLVREADPQARGACWSAIGAACVILALLTGVAAPSVTNTLAGYKLESLRAEQRRLYDERRTLQLEEAQLLSPSRLEELAKKQNLVTPQSGQVVHLEDHNKPERAELMVK
;
A
#
# COMPACT_ATOMS: atom_id res chain seq x y z
N MET A 1 -8.50 -12.95 -35.83
CA MET A 1 -8.50 -14.38 -36.23
C MET A 1 -9.94 -14.78 -36.48
N ALA A 2 -10.28 -15.09 -37.73
CA ALA A 2 -11.64 -15.35 -38.18
C ALA A 2 -12.00 -16.82 -37.98
N THR A 3 -13.07 -17.10 -37.25
CA THR A 3 -13.60 -18.45 -37.00
C THR A 3 -14.66 -18.81 -38.06
N LEU A 4 -14.42 -19.88 -38.81
CA LEU A 4 -15.32 -20.44 -39.80
C LEU A 4 -16.56 -21.08 -39.15
N PRO A 5 -17.78 -20.94 -39.71
CA PRO A 5 -18.92 -21.74 -39.29
C PRO A 5 -18.88 -23.15 -39.91
N ALA A 6 -19.16 -24.16 -39.08
CA ALA A 6 -19.25 -25.56 -39.46
C ALA A 6 -20.49 -25.82 -40.35
N PHE A 7 -20.26 -26.39 -41.53
CA PHE A 7 -21.31 -26.87 -42.42
C PHE A 7 -21.90 -28.18 -41.88
N PHE A 8 -23.20 -28.16 -41.61
CA PHE A 8 -24.00 -29.30 -41.17
C PHE A 8 -24.06 -30.39 -42.26
N LYS A 9 -23.64 -31.62 -41.93
CA LYS A 9 -23.82 -32.83 -42.77
C LYS A 9 -25.31 -33.19 -42.85
N ARG A 10 -25.97 -32.85 -43.96
CA ARG A 10 -27.34 -33.28 -44.30
C ARG A 10 -27.39 -34.21 -45.52
N THR A 11 -26.32 -34.97 -45.75
CA THR A 11 -26.19 -35.80 -46.97
C THR A 11 -26.61 -37.25 -46.79
N GLU A 12 -26.91 -37.72 -45.57
CA GLU A 12 -27.27 -39.13 -45.36
C GLU A 12 -28.77 -39.43 -45.52
N ALA A 13 -29.66 -38.45 -45.30
CA ALA A 13 -31.10 -38.64 -45.45
C ALA A 13 -31.56 -38.78 -46.93
N LEU A 14 -30.73 -38.39 -47.90
CA LEU A 14 -31.09 -38.49 -49.33
C LEU A 14 -30.75 -39.84 -49.96
N ARG A 15 -30.01 -40.71 -49.24
CA ARG A 15 -29.54 -41.99 -49.77
C ARG A 15 -30.53 -43.14 -49.51
N GLN A 16 -31.35 -43.05 -48.46
CA GLN A 16 -32.36 -44.08 -48.15
C GLN A 16 -33.59 -44.03 -49.08
N ASN A 17 -33.84 -42.91 -49.77
CA ASN A 17 -34.97 -42.79 -50.70
C ASN A 17 -34.66 -43.22 -52.14
N GLN A 18 -33.47 -43.80 -52.41
CA GLN A 18 -33.05 -44.17 -53.78
C GLN A 18 -33.26 -45.66 -54.12
N THR A 19 -33.82 -46.47 -53.21
CA THR A 19 -34.02 -47.92 -53.41
C THR A 19 -35.47 -48.36 -53.61
N GLU A 20 -36.40 -47.42 -53.82
CA GLU A 20 -37.77 -47.76 -54.26
C GLU A 20 -37.92 -47.48 -55.75
N ALA A 21 -37.54 -48.49 -56.54
CA ALA A 21 -37.75 -48.51 -57.97
C ALA A 21 -39.24 -48.68 -58.30
N SER A 22 -39.72 -47.73 -59.11
CA SER A 22 -40.67 -47.91 -60.21
C SER A 22 -42.09 -48.37 -59.92
N THR A 23 -42.95 -47.40 -59.58
CA THR A 23 -44.27 -47.28 -60.23
C THR A 23 -44.51 -45.81 -60.53
N ARG A 24 -44.07 -45.32 -61.70
CA ARG A 24 -44.49 -43.99 -62.17
C ARG A 24 -45.90 -44.13 -62.74
N PRO A 25 -46.95 -43.56 -62.11
CA PRO A 25 -48.21 -43.44 -62.82
C PRO A 25 -47.96 -42.61 -64.07
N ARG A 26 -48.44 -43.12 -65.21
CA ARG A 26 -48.45 -42.44 -66.50
C ARG A 26 -48.91 -41.00 -66.28
N ALA A 27 -48.02 -40.04 -66.47
CA ALA A 27 -48.33 -38.63 -66.31
C ALA A 27 -49.46 -38.28 -67.27
N VAL A 28 -50.69 -38.23 -66.75
CA VAL A 28 -51.78 -37.54 -67.40
C VAL A 28 -51.28 -36.10 -67.51
N ARG A 29 -50.99 -35.64 -68.73
CA ARG A 29 -50.78 -34.22 -68.97
C ARG A 29 -52.07 -33.56 -68.51
N ALA A 30 -52.02 -32.94 -67.33
CA ALA A 30 -53.07 -32.02 -66.92
C ALA A 30 -53.21 -31.00 -68.05
N GLU A 31 -54.45 -30.84 -68.51
CA GLU A 31 -54.82 -29.82 -69.48
C GLU A 31 -54.21 -28.50 -69.02
N ARG A 32 -53.33 -27.92 -69.83
CA ARG A 32 -52.71 -26.64 -69.50
C ARG A 32 -53.83 -25.62 -69.49
N ASP A 33 -54.10 -25.04 -68.33
CA ASP A 33 -55.08 -23.99 -68.15
C ASP A 33 -54.74 -22.86 -69.16
N PRO A 34 -55.65 -22.51 -70.09
CA PRO A 34 -55.38 -21.51 -71.10
C PRO A 34 -55.09 -20.11 -70.52
N PHE A 35 -55.37 -19.89 -69.23
CA PHE A 35 -55.06 -18.64 -68.53
C PHE A 35 -53.78 -18.69 -67.68
N GLN A 36 -53.02 -19.80 -67.67
CA GLN A 36 -51.72 -19.84 -66.99
C GLN A 36 -50.67 -19.03 -67.76
N LEU A 37 -50.26 -17.92 -67.16
CA LEU A 37 -49.17 -17.09 -67.65
C LEU A 37 -47.82 -17.80 -67.45
N ARG A 38 -46.82 -17.41 -68.25
CA ARG A 38 -45.44 -17.87 -68.07
C ARG A 38 -44.94 -17.38 -66.70
N ALA A 39 -44.44 -18.29 -65.88
CA ALA A 39 -43.79 -17.95 -64.62
C ALA A 39 -42.73 -16.87 -64.84
N LEU A 40 -42.88 -15.74 -64.15
CA LEU A 40 -41.90 -14.67 -64.18
C LEU A 40 -40.71 -15.06 -63.30
N PRO A 41 -39.48 -14.63 -63.64
CA PRO A 41 -38.34 -14.87 -62.79
C PRO A 41 -38.61 -14.27 -61.39
N GLN A 42 -38.42 -15.08 -60.35
CA GLN A 42 -38.62 -14.76 -58.92
C GLN A 42 -40.07 -14.74 -58.41
N GLU A 43 -41.05 -15.25 -59.17
CA GLU A 43 -42.45 -15.34 -58.72
C GLU A 43 -42.66 -16.23 -57.48
N ASP A 44 -41.76 -17.18 -57.24
CA ASP A 44 -41.78 -18.07 -56.07
C ASP A 44 -41.00 -17.52 -54.85
N VAL A 45 -40.41 -16.32 -54.96
CA VAL A 45 -39.55 -15.75 -53.92
C VAL A 45 -40.38 -14.91 -52.95
N PHE A 46 -40.88 -15.57 -51.92
CA PHE A 46 -41.54 -14.89 -50.80
C PHE A 46 -40.53 -14.39 -49.78
N PHE A 47 -40.44 -13.07 -49.61
CA PHE A 47 -39.67 -12.48 -48.51
C PHE A 47 -40.45 -12.62 -47.21
N TYR A 48 -40.12 -13.66 -46.44
CA TYR A 48 -40.65 -13.82 -45.10
C TYR A 48 -39.84 -12.99 -44.09
N CYS A 49 -40.42 -11.86 -43.66
CA CYS A 49 -39.88 -11.07 -42.56
C CYS A 49 -40.22 -11.74 -41.22
N LYS A 50 -39.32 -12.58 -40.72
CA LYS A 50 -39.45 -13.17 -39.37
C LYS A 50 -39.46 -12.04 -38.33
N LYS A 51 -40.58 -11.87 -37.61
CA LYS A 51 -40.66 -10.96 -36.46
C LYS A 51 -39.87 -11.57 -35.31
N ILE A 52 -38.67 -11.05 -35.07
CA ILE A 52 -37.86 -11.42 -33.91
C ILE A 52 -38.22 -10.47 -32.77
N ASP A 53 -38.85 -11.00 -31.72
CA ASP A 53 -39.10 -10.25 -30.49
C ASP A 53 -37.87 -10.33 -29.57
N ASN A 54 -37.15 -9.21 -29.47
CA ASN A 54 -35.96 -9.07 -28.62
C ASN A 54 -36.31 -8.45 -27.24
N SER A 55 -37.59 -8.35 -26.88
CA SER A 55 -38.02 -7.72 -25.61
C SER A 55 -37.44 -8.39 -24.36
N ARG A 56 -37.02 -9.65 -24.45
CA ARG A 56 -36.46 -10.44 -23.34
C ARG A 56 -34.94 -10.51 -23.34
N LEU A 57 -34.27 -9.79 -24.23
CA LEU A 57 -32.83 -9.85 -24.40
C LEU A 57 -32.16 -8.98 -23.33
N VAL A 58 -31.74 -9.63 -22.25
CA VAL A 58 -30.94 -8.99 -21.20
C VAL A 58 -29.47 -9.06 -21.60
N ARG A 59 -28.77 -7.93 -21.50
CA ARG A 59 -27.33 -7.89 -21.75
C ARG A 59 -26.62 -8.76 -20.70
N GLU A 60 -25.94 -9.80 -21.17
CA GLU A 60 -25.07 -10.59 -20.31
C GLU A 60 -23.88 -9.72 -19.88
N ALA A 61 -23.65 -9.67 -18.58
CA ALA A 61 -22.56 -8.86 -18.03
C ALA A 61 -21.23 -9.51 -18.40
N ASP A 62 -20.39 -8.80 -19.14
CA ASP A 62 -19.05 -9.29 -19.50
C ASP A 62 -18.19 -9.47 -18.24
N PRO A 63 -17.77 -10.71 -17.90
CA PRO A 63 -16.95 -10.97 -16.73
C PRO A 63 -15.54 -10.37 -16.85
N GLN A 64 -15.01 -10.19 -18.06
CA GLN A 64 -13.68 -9.62 -18.27
C GLN A 64 -13.62 -8.12 -17.95
N ALA A 65 -14.66 -7.38 -18.33
CA ALA A 65 -14.78 -5.95 -18.04
C ALA A 65 -14.78 -5.67 -16.52
N ARG A 66 -15.41 -6.54 -15.73
CA ARG A 66 -15.38 -6.44 -14.26
C ARG A 66 -13.97 -6.67 -13.71
N GLY A 67 -13.27 -7.70 -14.19
CA GLY A 67 -11.89 -8.00 -13.77
C GLY A 67 -10.93 -6.85 -14.06
N ALA A 68 -11.05 -6.23 -15.24
CA ALA A 68 -10.22 -5.08 -15.63
C ALA A 68 -10.42 -3.88 -14.67
N CYS A 69 -11.66 -3.52 -14.34
CA CYS A 69 -11.94 -2.43 -13.40
C CYS A 69 -11.37 -2.71 -12.00
N TRP A 70 -11.56 -3.91 -11.47
CA TRP A 70 -11.02 -4.27 -10.15
C TRP A 70 -9.49 -4.29 -10.15
N SER A 71 -8.84 -4.73 -11.23
CA SER A 71 -7.38 -4.68 -11.36
C SER A 71 -6.84 -3.26 -11.38
N ALA A 72 -7.53 -2.32 -12.04
CA ALA A 72 -7.15 -0.92 -12.08
C ALA A 72 -7.29 -0.25 -10.70
N ILE A 73 -8.39 -0.55 -9.99
CA ILE A 73 -8.59 -0.07 -8.61
C ILE A 73 -7.52 -0.65 -7.68
N GLY A 74 -7.24 -1.95 -7.78
CA GLY A 74 -6.18 -2.60 -7.01
C GLY A 74 -4.81 -1.98 -7.26
N ALA A 75 -4.45 -1.75 -8.53
CA ALA A 75 -3.21 -1.10 -8.91
C ALA A 75 -3.11 0.33 -8.34
N ALA A 76 -4.18 1.12 -8.42
CA ALA A 76 -4.22 2.47 -7.84
C ALA A 76 -4.02 2.44 -6.32
N CYS A 77 -4.67 1.51 -5.62
CA CYS A 77 -4.50 1.34 -4.18
C CYS A 77 -3.06 0.94 -3.81
N VAL A 78 -2.43 0.04 -4.57
CA VAL A 78 -1.04 -0.36 -4.34
C VAL A 78 -0.09 0.81 -4.54
N ILE A 79 -0.27 1.59 -5.61
CA ILE A 79 0.54 2.79 -5.86
C ILE A 79 0.38 3.80 -4.71
N LEU A 80 -0.87 4.04 -4.27
CA LEU A 80 -1.14 4.95 -3.14
C LEU A 80 -0.48 4.46 -1.84
N ALA A 81 -0.55 3.17 -1.56
CA ALA A 81 0.07 2.57 -0.39
C ALA A 81 1.60 2.68 -0.44
N LEU A 82 2.21 2.45 -1.61
CA LEU A 82 3.66 2.63 -1.81
C LEU A 82 4.09 4.09 -1.63
N LEU A 83 3.38 5.04 -2.24
CA LEU A 83 3.68 6.46 -2.10
C LEU A 83 3.57 6.92 -0.64
N THR A 84 2.51 6.51 0.05
CA THR A 84 2.30 6.86 1.46
C THR A 84 3.36 6.19 2.35
N GLY A 85 3.67 4.93 2.08
CA GLY A 85 4.67 4.15 2.83
C GLY A 85 6.10 4.67 2.66
N VAL A 86 6.45 5.21 1.48
CA VAL A 86 7.78 5.83 1.24
C VAL A 86 7.83 7.26 1.80
N ALA A 87 6.73 8.00 1.74
CA ALA A 87 6.68 9.38 2.23
C ALA A 87 6.63 9.46 3.77
N ALA A 88 5.92 8.56 4.45
CA ALA A 88 5.73 8.62 5.90
C ALA A 88 7.06 8.60 6.71
N PRO A 89 8.06 7.75 6.41
CA PRO A 89 9.35 7.75 7.10
C PRO A 89 10.15 9.06 6.94
N SER A 90 9.93 9.80 5.84
CA SER A 90 10.68 11.04 5.59
C SER A 90 10.32 12.14 6.60
N VAL A 91 9.04 12.26 6.96
CA VAL A 91 8.56 13.26 7.93
C VAL A 91 8.98 12.89 9.35
N THR A 92 8.95 11.60 9.70
CA THR A 92 9.38 11.16 11.03
C THR A 92 10.89 11.30 11.21
N ASN A 93 11.68 10.96 10.19
CA ASN A 93 13.14 11.09 10.23
C ASN A 93 13.60 12.55 10.33
N THR A 94 12.96 13.47 9.62
CA THR A 94 13.28 14.90 9.71
C THR A 94 12.97 15.46 11.09
N LEU A 95 11.81 15.11 11.67
CA LEU A 95 11.47 15.54 13.03
C LEU A 95 12.42 14.96 14.09
N ALA A 96 12.79 13.69 13.95
CA ALA A 96 13.80 13.06 14.80
C ALA A 96 15.17 13.75 14.68
N GLY A 97 15.55 14.15 13.46
CA GLY A 97 16.75 14.93 13.19
C GLY A 97 16.77 16.26 13.93
N TYR A 98 15.68 17.03 13.90
CA TYR A 98 15.58 18.29 14.64
C TYR A 98 15.70 18.11 16.15
N LYS A 99 15.04 17.09 16.71
CA LYS A 99 15.15 16.76 18.14
C LYS A 99 16.57 16.36 18.52
N LEU A 100 17.24 15.60 17.66
CA LEU A 100 18.63 15.22 17.87
C LEU A 100 19.55 16.44 17.87
N GLU A 101 19.31 17.37 16.97
CA GLU A 101 20.11 18.59 16.87
C GLU A 101 19.87 19.54 18.06
N SER A 102 18.62 19.67 18.53
CA SER A 102 18.33 20.44 19.74
C SER A 102 19.00 19.84 20.98
N LEU A 103 18.94 18.50 21.13
CA LEU A 103 19.61 17.79 22.23
C LEU A 103 21.13 17.95 22.18
N ARG A 104 21.74 17.92 20.99
CA ARG A 104 23.18 18.17 20.83
C ARG A 104 23.57 19.60 21.19
N ALA A 105 22.74 20.58 20.83
CA ALA A 105 22.97 21.98 21.19
C ALA A 105 22.89 22.18 22.71
N GLU A 106 21.89 21.59 23.36
CA GLU A 106 21.76 21.60 24.82
C GLU A 106 22.94 20.91 25.50
N GLN A 107 23.34 19.73 25.01
CA GLN A 107 24.51 19.03 25.53
C GLN A 107 25.77 19.91 25.47
N ARG A 108 26.04 20.55 24.31
CA ARG A 108 27.20 21.44 24.16
C ARG A 108 27.14 22.61 25.14
N ARG A 109 25.98 23.27 25.26
CA ARG A 109 25.77 24.36 26.21
C ARG A 109 26.08 23.93 27.64
N LEU A 110 25.59 22.78 28.08
CA LEU A 110 25.86 22.26 29.43
C LEU A 110 27.33 21.92 29.65
N TYR A 111 28.03 21.41 28.63
CA TYR A 111 29.47 21.17 28.73
C TYR A 111 30.28 22.46 28.83
N ASP A 112 29.89 23.49 28.09
CA ASP A 112 30.54 24.79 28.15
C ASP A 112 30.30 25.44 29.52
N GLU A 113 29.07 25.41 30.04
CA GLU A 113 28.73 25.90 31.38
C GLU A 113 29.48 25.13 32.49
N ARG A 114 29.60 23.81 32.36
CA ARG A 114 30.41 23.03 33.29
C ARG A 114 31.88 23.47 33.25
N ARG A 115 32.45 23.71 32.07
CA ARG A 115 33.84 24.15 31.92
C ARG A 115 34.04 25.54 32.53
N THR A 116 33.09 26.46 32.32
CA THR A 116 33.19 27.80 32.92
C THR A 116 33.13 27.72 34.44
N LEU A 117 32.19 26.95 35.00
CA LEU A 117 32.10 26.76 36.45
C LEU A 117 33.36 26.12 37.03
N GLN A 118 33.96 25.15 36.34
CA GLN A 118 35.23 24.54 36.78
C GLN A 118 36.39 25.53 36.77
N LEU A 119 36.45 26.44 35.79
CA LEU A 119 37.45 27.50 35.76
C LEU A 119 37.25 28.51 36.89
N GLU A 120 36.00 28.91 37.14
CA GLU A 120 35.66 29.79 38.26
C GLU A 120 35.99 29.16 39.61
N GLU A 121 35.67 27.87 39.79
CA GLU A 121 36.02 27.10 40.98
C GLU A 121 37.53 27.04 41.17
N ALA A 122 38.29 26.70 40.13
CA ALA A 122 39.76 26.68 40.19
C ALA A 122 40.35 28.07 40.52
N GLN A 123 39.74 29.14 40.00
CA GLN A 123 40.15 30.51 40.32
C GLN A 123 39.79 30.89 41.77
N LEU A 124 38.64 30.44 42.28
CA LEU A 124 38.21 30.61 43.68
C LEU A 124 39.12 29.87 44.65
N LEU A 125 39.51 28.64 44.30
CA LEU A 125 40.39 27.78 45.09
C LEU A 125 41.88 28.08 44.87
N SER A 126 42.23 29.10 44.08
CA SER A 126 43.62 29.46 43.86
C SER A 126 44.31 29.84 45.17
N PRO A 127 45.53 29.35 45.44
CA PRO A 127 46.19 29.52 46.73
C PRO A 127 46.42 31.00 47.07
N SER A 128 46.74 31.82 46.07
CA SER A 128 46.89 33.27 46.21
C SER A 128 45.60 33.95 46.70
N ARG A 129 44.44 33.56 46.15
CA ARG A 129 43.14 34.11 46.56
C ARG A 129 42.74 33.64 47.95
N LEU A 130 43.00 32.37 48.28
CA LEU A 130 42.75 31.83 49.61
C LEU A 130 43.62 32.52 50.68
N GLU A 131 44.87 32.85 50.36
CA GLU A 131 45.76 33.58 51.27
C GLU A 131 45.31 35.03 51.48
N GLU A 132 44.86 35.73 50.43
CA GLU A 132 44.23 37.05 50.55
C GLU A 132 42.96 37.01 51.42
N LEU A 133 42.13 35.97 51.25
CA LEU A 133 40.92 35.79 52.04
C LEU A 133 41.25 35.50 53.51
N ALA A 134 42.26 34.66 53.77
CA ALA A 134 42.75 34.36 55.11
C ALA A 134 43.27 35.61 55.82
N LYS A 135 44.05 36.44 55.11
CA LYS A 135 44.52 37.75 55.63
C LYS A 135 43.35 38.68 55.96
N LYS A 136 42.35 38.79 55.10
CA LYS A 136 41.15 39.62 55.34
C LYS A 136 40.32 39.15 56.55
N GLN A 137 40.26 37.85 56.80
CA GLN A 137 39.52 37.27 57.92
C GLN A 137 40.37 37.11 59.19
N ASN A 138 41.61 37.62 59.21
CA ASN A 138 42.57 37.47 60.31
C ASN A 138 42.81 35.99 60.70
N LEU A 139 42.72 35.09 59.72
CA LEU A 139 43.00 33.68 59.91
C LEU A 139 44.52 33.45 59.87
N VAL A 140 45.04 32.76 60.87
CA VAL A 140 46.48 32.47 61.02
C VAL A 140 46.69 30.97 60.87
N THR A 141 47.76 30.57 60.18
CA THR A 141 48.12 29.15 60.06
C THR A 141 48.40 28.57 61.45
N PRO A 142 47.69 27.51 61.88
CA PRO A 142 47.89 26.92 63.20
C PRO A 142 49.28 26.28 63.32
N GLN A 143 49.88 26.34 64.51
CA GLN A 143 51.13 25.63 64.79
C GLN A 143 50.89 24.13 64.95
N SER A 144 51.93 23.32 64.70
CA SER A 144 51.89 21.86 64.83
C SER A 144 51.44 21.46 66.25
N GLY A 145 50.27 20.81 66.36
CA GLY A 145 49.66 20.36 67.63
C GLY A 145 48.45 21.18 68.12
N GLN A 146 48.11 22.29 67.46
CA GLN A 146 46.99 23.17 67.87
C GLN A 146 45.62 22.75 67.28
N VAL A 147 45.58 21.78 66.36
CA VAL A 147 44.36 21.29 65.73
C VAL A 147 43.81 20.10 66.52
N VAL A 148 42.66 20.27 67.17
CA VAL A 148 41.96 19.20 67.88
C VAL A 148 40.76 18.76 67.03
N HIS A 149 40.73 17.49 66.64
CA HIS A 149 39.57 16.90 65.96
C HIS A 149 38.55 16.49 67.03
N LEU A 150 37.33 17.02 66.92
CA LEU A 150 36.21 16.60 67.76
C LEU A 150 35.57 15.37 67.08
N GLU A 151 35.70 14.20 67.70
CA GLU A 151 34.99 13.00 67.25
C GLU A 151 33.48 13.18 67.46
N ASP A 152 32.71 12.94 66.41
CA ASP A 152 31.26 13.14 66.41
C ASP A 152 30.59 11.98 67.16
N HIS A 153 30.16 12.23 68.39
CA HIS A 153 29.70 11.20 69.35
C HIS A 153 28.30 10.63 69.03
N ASN A 154 27.72 10.93 67.86
CA ASN A 154 26.35 10.57 67.51
C ASN A 154 26.22 10.08 66.05
N LYS A 155 26.96 9.03 65.69
CA LYS A 155 26.75 8.29 64.44
C LYS A 155 25.90 7.04 64.72
N PRO A 156 24.59 7.03 64.43
CA PRO A 156 23.80 5.82 64.58
C PRO A 156 24.22 4.77 63.54
N GLU A 157 24.37 3.52 63.99
CA GLU A 157 24.60 2.29 63.23
C GLU A 157 23.55 2.09 62.11
N ARG A 158 23.70 2.79 60.98
CA ARG A 158 22.89 2.57 59.78
C ARG A 158 23.63 1.82 58.66
N ALA A 159 24.82 1.31 58.94
CA ALA A 159 25.64 0.60 57.96
C ALA A 159 25.38 -0.92 57.89
N GLU A 160 24.58 -1.51 58.79
CA GLU A 160 24.42 -2.98 58.83
C GLU A 160 23.19 -3.53 58.07
N LEU A 161 22.38 -2.70 57.39
CA LEU A 161 21.15 -3.17 56.73
C LEU A 161 21.19 -3.24 55.18
N MET A 162 22.35 -3.09 54.53
CA MET A 162 22.47 -3.24 53.06
C MET A 162 23.23 -4.50 52.60
N VAL A 163 23.21 -5.58 53.40
CA VAL A 163 23.59 -6.92 52.92
C VAL A 163 22.51 -7.93 53.30
N LYS A 164 21.46 -8.01 52.48
CA LYS A 164 20.74 -9.25 52.19
C LYS A 164 19.98 -9.16 50.88
#